data_AF-A0A519KHT6-F1
#
_entry.id   AF-A0A519KHT6-F1
#
_cell.length_a   1.000
_cell.length_b   1.000
_cell.length_c   1.000
_cell.angle_alpha   90.00
_cell.angle_beta   90.00
_cell.angle_gamma   90.00
#
_symmetry.space_group_name_H-M   'P 1'
#
loop_
_entity.id
_entity.type
_entity.pdbx_description
1 polymer ?
#
loop_
_entity_poly.entity_id
_entity_poly.type
_entity_poly.pdbx_seq_one_letter_code
_entity_poly.pdbx_strand_id
1 'polypeptide(L)'
;MANYMISGVWKDGTGRITHYAFHDLANQNRTMGLASKITKARAIEIVSNSQNSVVTGIWNYTSEGWQIGTDVHVVGTVPNRYLRTTHDNTVRDNLSHLINYGFVANNFI
;
A
#
# COMPACT_ATOMS: atom_id res chain seq x y z
N MET A 1 -1.22 -2.26 18.22
CA MET A 1 -1.91 -2.56 16.95
C MET A 1 -1.84 -1.32 16.10
N ALA A 2 -1.08 -1.36 15.00
CA ALA A 2 -0.99 -0.24 14.07
C ALA A 2 -1.78 -0.57 12.81
N ASN A 3 -2.53 0.40 12.31
CA ASN A 3 -3.34 0.28 11.10
C ASN A 3 -2.68 1.13 10.02
N TYR A 4 -2.41 0.52 8.87
CA TYR A 4 -1.75 1.18 7.76
C TYR A 4 -2.61 1.13 6.50
N MET A 5 -2.49 2.15 5.67
CA MET A 5 -3.05 2.16 4.33
C MET A 5 -1.95 2.34 3.30
N ILE A 6 -2.00 1.55 2.22
CA ILE A 6 -1.15 1.71 1.03
C ILE A 6 -1.98 2.34 -0.08
N SER A 7 -1.66 3.57 -0.44
CA SER A 7 -2.38 4.33 -1.48
C SER A 7 -1.70 4.33 -2.85
N GLY A 8 -0.42 3.97 -2.89
CA GLY A 8 0.43 4.16 -4.06
C GLY A 8 1.69 3.32 -4.02
N VAL A 9 2.34 3.23 -5.18
CA VAL A 9 3.60 2.51 -5.37
C VAL A 9 4.58 3.36 -6.15
N TRP A 10 5.88 3.14 -5.95
CA TRP A 10 6.90 3.58 -6.90
C TRP A 10 7.43 2.36 -7.65
N LYS A 11 7.60 2.51 -8.96
CA LYS A 11 8.13 1.46 -9.84
C LYS A 11 9.48 1.88 -10.42
N ASP A 12 10.38 0.93 -10.63
CA ASP A 12 11.61 1.15 -11.39
C ASP A 12 11.34 1.22 -12.91
N GLY A 13 12.38 1.47 -13.71
CA GLY A 13 12.29 1.53 -15.17
C GLY A 13 11.85 0.22 -15.84
N THR A 14 11.79 -0.89 -15.10
CA THR A 14 11.30 -2.19 -15.57
C THR A 14 9.85 -2.47 -15.11
N GLY A 15 9.22 -1.52 -14.43
CA GLY A 15 7.85 -1.65 -13.91
C GLY A 15 7.74 -2.41 -12.58
N ARG A 16 8.87 -2.78 -11.94
CA ARG A 16 8.86 -3.50 -10.66
C ARG A 16 8.63 -2.53 -9.51
N ILE A 17 7.77 -2.90 -8.57
CA ILE A 17 7.53 -2.10 -7.37
C ILE A 17 8.77 -2.09 -6.48
N THR A 18 9.26 -0.90 -6.16
CA THR A 18 10.43 -0.67 -5.29
C THR A 18 10.04 -0.08 -3.94
N HIS A 19 8.99 0.75 -3.91
CA HIS A 19 8.50 1.42 -2.70
C HIS A 19 6.98 1.48 -2.68
N TYR A 20 6.43 1.72 -1.49
CA TYR A 20 5.00 1.82 -1.21
C TYR A 20 4.72 3.11 -0.42
N ALA A 21 3.60 3.77 -0.72
CA ALA A 21 3.14 4.96 -0.03
C ALA A 21 2.29 4.52 1.17
N PHE A 22 2.89 4.49 2.36
CA PHE A 22 2.24 4.07 3.59
C PHE A 22 1.66 5.28 4.34
N HIS A 23 0.44 5.14 4.83
CA HIS A 23 -0.18 6.08 5.73
C HIS A 23 -0.46 5.41 7.06
N ASP A 24 -0.18 6.10 8.17
CA ASP A 24 -0.71 5.74 9.47
C ASP A 24 -2.20 6.06 9.52
N LEU A 25 -3.01 5.07 9.89
CA LEU A 25 -4.42 5.24 10.18
C LEU A 25 -4.57 5.40 11.70
N ALA A 26 -4.75 6.64 12.16
CA ALA A 26 -5.10 6.88 13.55
C ALA A 26 -6.51 6.32 13.83
N ASN A 27 -6.65 5.56 14.91
CA ASN A 27 -7.92 4.91 15.25
C ASN A 27 -9.08 5.91 15.44
N GLN A 28 -10.27 5.43 15.07
CA GLN A 28 -11.63 5.99 15.22
C GLN A 28 -12.08 7.09 14.24
N ASN A 29 -11.23 8.01 13.78
CA ASN A 29 -11.68 9.12 12.92
C ASN A 29 -11.38 8.99 11.43
N ARG A 30 -10.84 7.85 10.98
CA ARG A 30 -10.36 7.65 9.59
C ARG A 30 -9.38 8.75 9.13
N THR A 31 -8.74 9.44 10.07
CA THR A 31 -7.76 10.49 9.74
C THR A 31 -6.49 9.81 9.25
N MET A 32 -6.24 9.94 7.96
CA MET A 32 -5.07 9.42 7.30
C MET A 32 -3.93 10.43 7.47
N GLY A 33 -2.80 9.97 8.02
CA GLY A 33 -1.57 10.76 8.07
C GLY A 33 -0.99 11.02 6.68
N LEU A 34 0.03 11.88 6.60
CA LEU A 34 0.81 12.04 5.37
C LEU A 34 1.44 10.71 4.96
N ALA A 35 1.56 10.49 3.65
CA ALA A 35 2.20 9.28 3.16
C ALA A 35 3.70 9.31 3.48
N SER A 36 4.26 8.15 3.79
CA SER A 36 5.70 7.92 3.90
C SER A 36 6.13 6.96 2.80
N LYS A 37 7.28 7.23 2.18
CA LYS A 37 7.87 6.37 1.15
C LYS A 37 8.62 5.21 1.80
N ILE A 38 8.01 4.03 1.79
CA ILE A 38 8.55 2.84 2.44
C ILE A 38 9.15 1.88 1.41
N THR A 39 10.38 1.41 1.63
CA THR A 39 11.03 0.43 0.75
C THR A 39 10.28 -0.90 0.75
N LYS A 40 10.39 -1.68 -0.34
CA LYS A 40 9.77 -3.01 -0.42
C LYS A 40 10.16 -3.94 0.73
N ALA A 41 11.44 -3.94 1.12
CA ALA A 41 11.92 -4.77 2.23
C ALA A 41 11.24 -4.38 3.56
N ARG A 42 11.21 -3.08 3.86
CA ARG A 42 10.58 -2.58 5.08
C ARG A 42 9.06 -2.80 5.08
N ALA A 43 8.40 -2.64 3.93
CA ALA A 43 6.98 -2.89 3.80
C ALA A 43 6.64 -4.36 4.10
N ILE A 44 7.48 -5.31 3.62
CA ILE A 44 7.32 -6.73 3.94
C ILE A 44 7.46 -6.99 5.45
N GLU A 45 8.41 -6.34 6.12
CA GLU A 45 8.54 -6.47 7.59
C GLU A 45 7.30 -5.97 8.33
N ILE A 46 6.76 -4.81 7.92
CA ILE A 46 5.57 -4.21 8.53
C ILE A 46 4.35 -5.13 8.37
N VAL A 47 4.13 -5.64 7.16
CA VAL A 47 2.99 -6.51 6.84
C VAL A 47 3.16 -7.92 7.44
N SER A 48 4.40 -8.39 7.63
CA SER A 48 4.65 -9.68 8.29
C SER A 48 4.34 -9.66 9.79
N ASN A 49 4.26 -8.48 10.42
CA ASN A 49 3.90 -8.37 11.82
C ASN A 49 2.38 -8.54 11.99
N SER A 50 1.97 -9.68 12.55
CA SER A 50 0.55 -10.02 12.81
C SER A 50 -0.20 -9.04 13.73
N GLN A 51 0.51 -8.17 14.45
CA GLN A 51 -0.10 -7.10 15.26
C GLN A 51 -0.49 -5.87 14.44
N ASN A 52 -0.09 -5.81 13.17
CA ASN A 52 -0.42 -4.74 12.25
C ASN A 52 -1.55 -5.18 11.30
N SER A 53 -2.42 -4.24 10.95
CA SER A 53 -3.35 -4.40 9.83
C SER A 53 -2.91 -3.47 8.70
N VAL A 54 -2.90 -3.97 7.47
CA VAL A 54 -2.49 -3.20 6.29
C VAL A 54 -3.51 -3.41 5.18
N VAL A 55 -4.09 -2.32 4.68
CA VAL A 55 -5.08 -2.33 3.61
C VAL A 55 -4.64 -1.46 2.45
N THR A 56 -5.20 -1.66 1.26
CA THR A 56 -5.08 -0.68 0.18
C THR A 56 -6.02 0.51 0.39
N GLY A 57 -5.67 1.65 -0.20
CA GLY A 57 -6.51 2.84 -0.28
C GLY A 57 -6.69 3.26 -1.72
N ILE A 58 -7.94 3.46 -2.14
CA ILE A 58 -8.27 3.89 -3.49
C ILE A 58 -8.94 5.27 -3.40
N TRP A 59 -8.49 6.21 -4.22
CA TRP A 59 -9.15 7.51 -4.31
C TRP A 59 -10.49 7.37 -5.02
N ASN A 60 -11.58 7.67 -4.32
CA ASN A 60 -12.92 7.71 -4.89
C ASN A 60 -13.19 9.12 -5.42
N TYR A 61 -13.23 9.25 -6.74
CA TYR A 61 -13.46 10.54 -7.42
C TYR A 61 -14.89 11.06 -7.24
N THR A 62 -15.87 10.20 -6.95
CA THR A 62 -17.26 10.63 -6.75
C THR A 62 -17.46 11.24 -5.37
N SER A 63 -16.88 10.63 -4.32
CA SER A 63 -16.96 11.14 -2.95
C SER A 63 -15.80 12.07 -2.59
N GLU A 64 -14.86 12.30 -3.51
CA GLU A 64 -13.64 13.09 -3.31
C GLU A 64 -12.87 12.68 -2.04
N GLY A 65 -12.70 11.37 -1.84
CA GLY A 65 -12.11 10.86 -0.60
C GLY A 65 -11.47 9.49 -0.75
N TRP A 66 -10.61 9.15 0.22
CA TRP A 66 -10.01 7.82 0.29
C TRP A 66 -11.04 6.78 0.73
N GLN A 67 -11.15 5.73 -0.07
CA GLN A 67 -11.91 4.54 0.26
C GLN A 67 -10.94 3.42 0.66
N ILE A 68 -11.24 2.77 1.78
CA ILE A 68 -10.52 1.57 2.22
C ILE A 68 -10.80 0.46 1.20
N GLY A 69 -9.73 -0.13 0.69
CA GLY A 69 -9.76 -1.26 -0.23
C GLY A 69 -9.60 -2.58 0.53
N THR A 70 -8.71 -3.43 0.01
CA THR A 70 -8.55 -4.83 0.45
C THR A 70 -7.30 -5.01 1.32
N ASP A 71 -7.33 -6.02 2.18
CA ASP A 71 -6.19 -6.43 3.01
C ASP A 71 -4.96 -6.80 2.16
N VAL A 72 -3.78 -6.41 2.66
CA VAL A 72 -2.48 -6.68 2.07
C VAL A 72 -1.73 -7.69 2.93
N HIS A 73 -1.18 -8.71 2.28
CA HIS A 73 -0.47 -9.83 2.91
C HIS A 73 0.90 -10.03 2.27
N VAL A 74 1.79 -10.73 2.98
CA VAL A 74 3.05 -11.21 2.41
C VAL A 74 2.86 -12.59 1.79
N VAL A 75 3.32 -12.77 0.55
CA VAL A 75 3.29 -14.03 -0.20
C VAL A 75 4.71 -14.40 -0.65
N GLY A 76 4.91 -15.69 -0.91
CA GLY A 76 6.17 -16.25 -1.39
C GLY A 76 7.07 -16.75 -0.25
N THR A 77 8.23 -17.28 -0.61
CA THR A 77 9.25 -17.78 0.31
C THR A 77 10.51 -16.91 0.22
N VAL A 78 11.38 -16.96 1.23
CA VAL A 78 12.69 -16.29 1.16
C VAL A 78 13.50 -16.88 0.00
N PRO A 79 14.18 -16.07 -0.84
CA PRO A 79 14.30 -14.61 -0.79
C PRO A 79 13.19 -13.83 -1.53
N ASN A 80 12.29 -14.54 -2.23
CA ASN A 80 11.31 -13.99 -3.17
C ASN A 80 9.97 -13.59 -2.52
N ARG A 81 9.99 -12.97 -1.33
CA ARG A 81 8.77 -12.45 -0.68
C ARG A 81 8.27 -11.18 -1.37
N TYR A 82 6.95 -11.02 -1.46
CA TYR A 82 6.31 -9.84 -2.02
C TYR A 82 4.95 -9.59 -1.38
N LEU A 83 4.45 -8.35 -1.51
CA LEU A 83 3.12 -7.99 -1.04
C LEU A 83 2.07 -8.35 -2.08
N ARG A 84 0.93 -8.86 -1.63
CA ARG A 84 -0.24 -9.18 -2.45
C ARG A 84 -1.51 -8.85 -1.66
N THR A 85 -2.51 -8.36 -2.34
CA THR A 85 -3.85 -8.16 -1.81
C THR A 85 -4.64 -9.47 -1.77
N THR A 86 -5.66 -9.57 -0.90
CA THR A 86 -6.62 -10.68 -0.96
C THR A 86 -7.22 -10.74 -2.36
N HIS A 87 -7.18 -11.91 -2.99
CA HIS A 87 -7.85 -12.13 -4.26
C HIS A 87 -9.35 -12.20 -4.00
N ASP A 88 -10.04 -11.06 -4.01
CA ASP A 88 -11.45 -11.11 -4.37
C ASP A 88 -11.54 -11.44 -5.87
N ASN A 89 -12.61 -12.09 -6.29
CA ASN A 89 -12.78 -12.56 -7.68
C ASN A 89 -12.94 -11.41 -8.70
N THR A 90 -12.52 -10.18 -8.37
CA THR A 90 -12.47 -9.05 -9.28
C THR A 90 -11.02 -8.74 -9.64
N VAL A 91 -10.75 -8.54 -10.93
CA VAL A 91 -9.39 -8.41 -11.50
C VAL A 91 -8.67 -7.11 -11.05
N ARG A 92 -9.26 -6.30 -10.15
CA ARG A 92 -8.90 -4.88 -10.00
C ARG A 92 -8.08 -4.48 -8.79
N ASP A 93 -7.93 -5.29 -7.75
CA ASP A 93 -7.32 -4.80 -6.50
C ASP A 93 -5.87 -5.24 -6.28
N ASN A 94 -5.07 -5.39 -7.34
CA ASN A 94 -3.64 -5.63 -7.18
C ASN A 94 -2.89 -4.33 -6.85
N LEU A 95 -1.87 -4.41 -6.00
CA LEU A 95 -0.94 -3.31 -5.70
C LEU A 95 -0.34 -2.66 -6.97
N SER A 96 -0.33 -3.38 -8.09
CA SER A 96 0.08 -2.87 -9.40
C SER A 96 -0.83 -1.80 -9.99
N HIS A 97 -2.09 -1.73 -9.58
CA HIS A 97 -3.11 -0.76 -10.03
C HIS A 97 -3.21 0.48 -9.16
N LEU A 98 -2.51 0.49 -8.02
CA LEU A 98 -2.37 1.72 -7.25
C LEU A 98 -1.60 2.78 -8.05
N ILE A 99 -1.85 4.04 -7.70
CA ILE A 99 -1.24 5.19 -8.34
C ILE A 99 0.29 5.03 -8.32
N ASN A 100 0.93 5.22 -9.47
CA ASN A 100 2.39 5.29 -9.51
C ASN A 100 2.83 6.67 -9.00
N TYR A 101 3.27 6.73 -7.75
CA TYR A 101 3.73 7.97 -7.11
C TYR A 101 5.00 8.52 -7.76
N GLY A 102 5.73 7.73 -8.56
CA GLY A 102 6.79 8.24 -9.42
C GLY A 102 6.32 9.26 -10.46
N PHE A 103 5.00 9.37 -10.73
CA PHE A 103 4.45 10.36 -11.66
C PHE A 103 3.87 11.60 -10.99
N VAL A 104 3.47 11.50 -9.72
CA VAL A 104 2.73 12.57 -9.01
C VAL A 104 3.48 13.13 -7.80
N ALA A 105 4.62 12.54 -7.45
CA ALA A 105 5.26 12.71 -6.15
C ALA A 105 6.80 12.61 -6.25
N ASN A 106 7.40 13.46 -7.09
CA ASN A 106 8.85 13.44 -7.40
C ASN A 106 9.76 13.81 -6.22
N ASN A 107 9.27 14.57 -5.24
CA ASN A 107 10.06 15.08 -4.10
C ASN A 107 9.60 14.51 -2.74
N PHE A 108 9.15 13.25 -2.69
CA PHE A 108 8.89 12.58 -1.42
C PHE A 108 10.21 12.28 -0.70
N ILE A 109 10.46 12.99 0.40
CA ILE A 109 11.59 12.79 1.33
C ILE A 109 11.12 11.88 2.46
#